data_AF-A0A3B9MUB1-F1
#
_entry.id   AF-A0A3B9MUB1-F1
#
_cell.length_a   1.000
_cell.length_b   1.000
_cell.length_c   1.000
_cell.angle_alpha   90.00
_cell.angle_beta   90.00
_cell.angle_gamma   90.00
#
_symmetry.space_group_name_H-M   'P 1'
#
loop_
_entity.id
_entity.type
_entity.pdbx_description
1 polymer ?
#
loop_
_entity_poly.entity_id
_entity_poly.type
_entity_poly.pdbx_seq_one_letter_code
_entity_poly.pdbx_strand_id
1 'polypeptide(L)'
;MSQMILTAPCHFGLESVLKKEITDLGYDVSRVEDGRVSFTGDEEAICLSNIHLRTAERILIEVGRFNAYTFDELFEKTKALSWEDYIPKDGR
;
A
#
# COMPACT_ATOMS: atom_id res chain seq x y z
N MET A 1 7.74 -15.73 -1.89
CA MET A 1 6.65 -14.78 -2.20
C MET A 1 7.17 -13.40 -1.83
N SER A 2 7.08 -12.43 -2.74
CA SER A 2 7.70 -11.12 -2.52
C SER A 2 6.89 -10.35 -1.46
N GLN A 3 7.55 -9.88 -0.40
CA GLN A 3 6.94 -9.01 0.59
C GLN A 3 6.86 -7.59 0.02
N MET A 4 5.70 -6.96 0.15
CA MET A 4 5.41 -5.62 -0.33
C MET A 4 4.66 -4.81 0.73
N ILE A 5 4.69 -3.48 0.57
CA ILE A 5 3.94 -2.57 1.43
C ILE A 5 2.58 -2.32 0.78
N LEU A 6 1.51 -2.59 1.53
CA LEU A 6 0.14 -2.28 1.17
C LEU A 6 -0.32 -1.07 1.97
N THR A 7 -1.03 -0.15 1.33
CA THR A 7 -1.64 1.01 1.98
C THR A 7 -3.15 0.98 1.79
N ALA A 8 -3.87 1.05 2.90
CA ALA A 8 -5.33 1.07 2.97
C ALA A 8 -5.83 2.43 3.47
N PRO A 9 -6.35 3.29 2.59
CA PRO A 9 -7.06 4.50 2.99
C PRO A 9 -8.36 4.18 3.76
N CYS A 10 -8.74 5.04 4.69
CA CYS A 10 -9.99 4.97 5.43
C CYS A 10 -10.50 6.38 5.78
N HIS A 11 -11.77 6.46 6.22
CA HIS A 11 -12.30 7.72 6.75
C HIS A 11 -11.55 8.12 8.03
N PHE A 12 -11.39 9.43 8.27
CA PHE A 12 -10.74 9.95 9.46
C PHE A 12 -11.40 9.43 10.74
N GLY A 13 -10.58 8.99 11.69
CA GLY A 13 -11.02 8.39 12.96
C GLY A 13 -11.18 6.86 12.92
N LEU A 14 -11.15 6.24 11.73
CA LEU A 14 -11.21 4.77 11.59
C LEU A 14 -9.84 4.09 11.58
N GLU A 15 -8.73 4.84 11.63
CA GLU A 15 -7.37 4.31 11.50
C GLU A 15 -7.07 3.26 12.58
N SER A 16 -7.55 3.49 13.81
CA SER A 16 -7.37 2.54 14.91
C SER A 16 -8.16 1.24 14.73
N VAL A 17 -9.35 1.31 14.13
CA VAL A 17 -10.18 0.15 13.82
C VAL A 17 -9.57 -0.63 12.65
N LEU A 18 -9.19 0.06 11.58
CA LEU A 18 -8.53 -0.53 10.43
C LEU A 18 -7.21 -1.21 10.83
N LYS A 19 -6.39 -0.55 11.64
CA LYS A 19 -5.17 -1.13 12.22
C LYS A 19 -5.46 -2.46 12.91
N LYS A 20 -6.51 -2.49 13.73
CA LYS A 20 -6.91 -3.71 14.44
C LYS A 20 -7.34 -4.80 13.46
N GLU A 21 -8.16 -4.49 12.46
CA GLU A 21 -8.58 -5.47 11.44
C GLU A 21 -7.37 -6.07 10.70
N ILE A 22 -6.38 -5.25 10.33
CA ILE A 22 -5.14 -5.71 9.67
C ILE A 22 -4.35 -6.66 10.59
N THR A 23 -4.20 -6.31 11.87
CA THR A 23 -3.51 -7.17 12.84
C THR A 23 -4.28 -8.46 13.13
N ASP A 24 -5.62 -8.41 13.19
CA ASP A 24 -6.48 -9.58 13.40
C ASP A 24 -6.41 -10.54 12.19
N LEU A 25 -6.12 -10.03 10.98
CA LEU A 25 -5.79 -10.83 9.79
C LEU A 25 -4.37 -11.42 9.81
N GLY A 26 -3.54 -11.06 10.79
CA GLY A 26 -2.18 -11.58 10.95
C GLY A 26 -1.09 -10.76 10.25
N TYR A 27 -1.38 -9.53 9.82
CA TYR A 27 -0.39 -8.67 9.15
C TYR A 27 0.17 -7.58 10.05
N ASP A 28 1.45 -7.28 9.85
CA ASP A 28 2.17 -6.26 10.62
C ASP A 28 1.98 -4.85 10.03
N VAL A 29 1.40 -3.97 10.84
CA VAL A 29 1.19 -2.56 10.49
C VAL A 29 2.52 -1.80 10.55
N SER A 30 2.93 -1.24 9.42
CA SER A 30 4.18 -0.49 9.27
C SER A 30 4.01 1.00 9.55
N ARG A 31 2.84 1.58 9.23
CA ARG A 31 2.57 3.01 9.41
C ARG A 31 1.09 3.29 9.63
N VAL A 32 0.79 4.25 10.50
CA VAL A 32 -0.56 4.81 10.66
C VAL A 32 -0.44 6.31 10.46
N GLU A 33 -1.24 6.85 9.55
CA GLU A 33 -1.31 8.28 9.23
C GLU A 33 -2.79 8.69 9.15
N ASP A 34 -3.08 9.98 9.23
CA ASP A 34 -4.46 10.46 9.11
C ASP A 34 -5.09 9.96 7.79
N GLY A 35 -6.18 9.21 7.92
CA GLY A 35 -6.93 8.64 6.80
C GLY A 35 -6.29 7.45 6.08
N ARG A 36 -5.22 6.82 6.62
CA ARG A 36 -4.66 5.58 6.03
C ARG A 36 -3.84 4.73 7.01
N VAL A 37 -3.79 3.43 6.74
CA VAL A 37 -2.90 2.48 7.42
C VAL A 37 -2.08 1.71 6.38
N SER A 38 -0.75 1.66 6.58
CA SER A 38 0.16 0.86 5.75
C SER A 38 0.64 -0.37 6.53
N PHE A 39 0.78 -1.49 5.85
CA PHE A 39 1.17 -2.77 6.43
C PHE A 39 1.98 -3.61 5.44
N THR A 40 2.74 -4.57 5.96
CA THR A 40 3.55 -5.47 5.12
C THR A 40 2.77 -6.74 4.82
N GLY A 41 2.77 -7.16 3.56
CA GLY A 41 2.05 -8.35 3.11
C GLY A 41 2.60 -8.90 1.81
N ASP A 42 2.17 -10.11 1.45
CA ASP A 42 2.43 -10.72 0.15
C ASP A 42 1.18 -10.69 -0.74
N GLU A 43 1.16 -11.49 -1.79
CA GLU A 43 0.02 -11.58 -2.70
C GLU A 43 -1.26 -12.10 -2.01
N GLU A 44 -1.12 -12.98 -1.01
CA GLU A 44 -2.26 -13.46 -0.23
C GLU A 44 -2.86 -12.33 0.61
N ALA A 45 -2.01 -11.44 1.15
CA ALA A 45 -2.44 -10.23 1.84
C ALA A 45 -3.32 -9.34 0.96
N ILE A 46 -2.97 -9.16 -0.31
CA ILE A 46 -3.80 -8.37 -1.26
C ILE A 46 -5.22 -8.96 -1.32
N CYS A 47 -5.34 -10.27 -1.53
CA CYS A 47 -6.62 -10.95 -1.63
C CYS A 47 -7.41 -10.87 -0.32
N LEU A 48 -6.80 -11.28 0.79
CA LEU A 48 -7.47 -11.33 2.09
C LEU A 48 -7.89 -9.94 2.56
N SER A 49 -7.05 -8.93 2.38
CA SER A 49 -7.38 -7.56 2.76
C SER A 49 -8.56 -6.99 1.98
N ASN A 50 -8.64 -7.24 0.65
CA ASN A 50 -9.79 -6.80 -0.14
C ASN A 50 -11.11 -7.49 0.26
N ILE A 51 -11.03 -8.73 0.76
CA ILE A 51 -12.23 -9.50 1.14
C ILE A 51 -12.67 -9.19 2.58
N HIS A 52 -11.74 -8.97 3.50
CA HIS A 52 -12.02 -8.99 4.94
C HIS A 52 -11.95 -7.62 5.63
N LEU A 53 -11.21 -6.64 5.10
CA LEU A 53 -11.13 -5.32 5.74
C LEU A 53 -12.41 -4.53 5.48
N ARG A 54 -13.15 -4.20 6.54
CA ARG A 54 -14.48 -3.57 6.42
C ARG A 54 -14.42 -2.06 6.51
N THR A 55 -13.32 -1.53 7.03
CA THR A 55 -13.11 -0.09 7.22
C THR A 55 -12.17 0.53 6.19
N ALA A 56 -11.50 -0.29 5.37
CA ALA A 56 -10.68 0.17 4.25
C ALA A 56 -11.54 0.57 3.05
N GLU A 57 -11.15 1.62 2.35
CA GLU A 57 -11.80 2.03 1.09
C GLU A 57 -11.25 1.28 -0.13
N ARG A 58 -9.97 0.94 -0.10
CA ARG A 58 -9.23 0.24 -1.15
C ARG A 58 -7.90 -0.28 -0.61
N ILE A 59 -7.31 -1.25 -1.29
CA ILE A 59 -5.96 -1.76 -1.00
C ILE A 59 -5.03 -1.33 -2.14
N LEU A 60 -4.00 -0.57 -1.82
CA LEU A 60 -3.03 -0.04 -2.78
C LEU A 60 -1.66 -0.69 -2.54
N ILE A 61 -0.98 -1.06 -3.62
CA ILE A 61 0.44 -1.47 -3.55
C ILE A 61 1.30 -0.19 -3.56
N GLU A 62 2.19 -0.05 -2.57
CA GLU A 62 3.18 1.03 -2.56
C GLU A 62 4.39 0.62 -3.41
N VAL A 63 4.44 1.10 -4.66
CA VAL A 63 5.53 0.82 -5.61
C VAL A 63 6.84 1.51 -5.19
N GLY A 64 6.74 2.65 -4.49
CA GLY A 64 7.90 3.35 -3.95
C GLY A 64 7.50 4.61 -3.19
N ARG A 65 8.41 5.06 -2.31
CA ARG A 65 8.26 6.28 -1.51
C ARG A 65 9.58 7.03 -1.45
N PHE A 66 9.58 8.27 -1.89
CA PHE A 66 10.76 9.13 -1.90
C PHE A 66 10.37 10.61 -1.82
N ASN A 67 11.28 11.43 -1.32
CA ASN A 67 11.14 12.89 -1.38
C ASN A 67 11.56 13.40 -2.77
N ALA A 68 10.83 14.38 -3.30
CA ALA A 68 11.20 15.09 -4.53
C ALA A 68 10.92 16.58 -4.35
N TYR A 69 11.94 17.42 -4.52
CA TYR A 69 11.84 18.88 -4.37
C TYR A 69 11.89 19.62 -5.71
N THR A 70 12.10 18.89 -6.80
CA THR A 70 12.07 19.39 -8.19
C THR A 70 11.34 18.42 -9.10
N PHE A 71 10.90 18.88 -10.26
CA PHE A 71 10.29 18.02 -11.27
C PHE A 71 11.27 16.96 -11.81
N ASP A 72 12.54 17.32 -11.98
CA ASP A 72 13.57 16.39 -12.45
C ASP A 72 13.79 15.25 -11.43
N GLU A 73 13.81 15.58 -10.13
CA GLU A 73 13.88 14.55 -9.09
C GLU A 73 12.65 13.64 -9.10
N LEU A 74 11.45 14.20 -9.27
CA LEU A 74 10.22 13.41 -9.37
C LEU A 74 10.29 12.47 -10.58
N PHE A 75 10.70 12.97 -11.75
CA PHE A 75 10.77 12.17 -12.97
C PHE A 75 11.80 11.04 -12.86
N GLU A 76 13.05 11.36 -12.50
CA GLU A 76 14.12 10.37 -12.44
C GLU A 76 13.87 9.31 -11.35
N LYS A 77 13.37 9.71 -10.18
CA LYS A 77 13.05 8.74 -9.10
C LYS A 77 11.84 7.89 -9.45
N THR A 78 10.82 8.45 -10.10
CA THR A 78 9.67 7.66 -10.58
C THR A 78 10.11 6.67 -11.66
N LYS A 79 10.94 7.09 -12.60
CA LYS A 79 11.48 6.24 -13.67
C LYS A 79 12.38 5.11 -13.15
N ALA A 80 13.07 5.33 -12.03
CA ALA A 80 13.94 4.33 -11.41
C ALA A 80 13.20 3.21 -10.67
N LEU A 81 11.88 3.32 -10.46
CA LEU A 81 11.07 2.23 -9.89
C LEU A 81 10.96 1.07 -10.90
N SER A 82 10.95 -0.16 -10.39
CA SER A 82 10.80 -1.40 -11.18
C SER A 82 9.37 -1.60 -11.67
N TRP A 83 8.92 -0.74 -12.57
CA TRP A 83 7.55 -0.77 -13.13
C TRP A 83 7.23 -2.07 -13.85
N GLU A 84 8.23 -2.74 -14.41
CA GLU A 84 8.12 -4.02 -15.10
C GLU A 84 7.61 -5.16 -14.21
N ASP A 85 7.75 -5.04 -12.89
CA ASP A 85 7.22 -6.01 -11.93
C ASP A 85 5.70 -5.90 -11.75
N TYR A 86 5.09 -4.78 -12.18
CA TYR A 86 3.68 -4.46 -11.94
C TYR A 86 2.87 -4.23 -13.21
N ILE A 87 3.50 -3.71 -14.27
CA ILE A 87 2.83 -3.31 -15.51
C ILE A 87 3.29 -4.24 -16.65
N PRO A 88 2.38 -4.95 -17.32
CA PRO A 88 2.74 -5.82 -18.43
C PRO A 88 3.28 -5.01 -19.62
N LYS A 89 3.98 -5.68 -20.53
CA LYS A 89 4.65 -5.04 -21.68
C LYS A 89 3.72 -4.19 -22.55
N ASP A 90 2.46 -4.58 -22.67
CA ASP A 90 1.43 -3.86 -23.42
C ASP A 90 0.70 -2.79 -22.61
N GLY A 91 1.02 -2.64 -21.31
CA GLY A 91 0.47 -1.64 -20.42
C GLY A 91 -1.04 -1.74 -20.22
N ARG A 92 -1.62 -2.91 -20.52
CA ARG A 92 -3.06 -3.18 -20.51
C ARG A 92 -3.45 -4.18 -19.45
#